data_AF-A0A3D4FSZ2-F1
#
_entry.id   AF-A0A3D4FSZ2-F1
#
_cell.length_a   1.000
_cell.length_b   1.000
_cell.length_c   1.000
_cell.angle_alpha   90.00
_cell.angle_beta   90.00
_cell.angle_gamma   90.00
#
_symmetry.space_group_name_H-M   'P 1'
#
loop_
_entity.id
_entity.type
_entity.pdbx_description
1 polymer ?
#
loop_
_entity_poly.entity_id
_entity_poly.type
_entity_poly.pdbx_seq_one_letter_code
_entity_poly.pdbx_strand_id
1 'polypeptide(L)'
;MTRRCLAPLVLVTLTVACGGEAPEPDTTASDATPAGSLTVAETPTRAQASDGRYISWKEHIIDDLEIGGVAIAGSDGLSVADLDLDGHLDIVSVHESDTTYDGVADGHVRLAFGSDDPDGWELATLGEGAEVGAPEDAAIVDMNDDGYPDIVVACELAHLIYFQNPGAEARTAVWERVIPTATKDRGSYIRVWTADFNQDGRPEVVAPNKGGQNPPRDTLETHAISYFTLPDDPLEGDAWVEHEMNRVIIPINAQPIDLDEDGDLDVMGGSRGEQRVFWFENTSRGGEISFDEHPVKITGGGDAPPRVTGFNFDFADLNGDTRLDVVLRDGRNGVVWLAQPEDPASPWTRHVIGDIPPEVLVGFVLADIDDDGDADLIAGAYSQGDRAQDAEIGPQAAGGRLAWFENPGDATGTWDRHDFSRRARGMFDKFIPRDMDGDGDVDFIGTRGNSVPYDGVFWLEQVRTDGPVPSFEQARVVESAQRPLP
;
A
#
# COMPACT_ATOMS: atom_id res chain seq x y z
N MET A 1 11.53 -64.36 -27.88
CA MET A 1 11.07 -62.99 -28.19
C MET A 1 11.82 -62.03 -27.28
N THR A 2 12.27 -60.90 -27.85
CA THR A 2 12.81 -59.66 -27.22
C THR A 2 14.00 -59.82 -26.24
N ARG A 3 15.27 -59.85 -26.69
CA ARG A 3 16.18 -58.73 -27.09
C ARG A 3 16.31 -57.58 -26.08
N ARG A 4 17.40 -57.61 -25.30
CA ARG A 4 18.12 -56.44 -24.75
C ARG A 4 19.30 -56.14 -25.68
N CYS A 5 19.51 -54.87 -26.05
CA CYS A 5 20.68 -54.40 -26.79
C CYS A 5 21.46 -53.41 -25.93
N LEU A 6 22.73 -53.74 -25.65
CA LEU A 6 23.79 -52.78 -25.35
C LEU A 6 24.30 -52.18 -26.66
N ALA A 7 24.75 -50.92 -26.63
CA ALA A 7 25.65 -50.34 -27.61
C ALA A 7 26.61 -49.33 -26.94
N PRO A 8 27.81 -49.09 -27.48
CA PRO A 8 28.99 -48.67 -26.72
C PRO A 8 29.40 -47.20 -26.92
N LEU A 9 30.26 -46.76 -26.01
CA LEU A 9 30.96 -45.48 -25.97
C LEU A 9 31.97 -45.35 -27.13
N VAL A 10 31.92 -44.27 -27.91
CA VAL A 10 32.98 -43.90 -28.87
C VAL A 10 33.40 -42.45 -28.64
N LEU A 11 34.70 -42.30 -28.39
CA LEU A 11 35.46 -41.07 -28.26
C LEU A 11 35.70 -40.49 -29.66
N VAL A 12 35.40 -39.20 -29.89
CA VAL A 12 35.76 -38.50 -31.13
C VAL A 12 36.69 -37.34 -30.80
N THR A 13 37.88 -37.41 -31.40
CA THR A 13 38.96 -36.42 -31.42
C THR A 13 38.62 -35.20 -32.27
N LEU A 14 38.99 -34.01 -31.77
CA LEU A 14 38.96 -32.73 -32.47
C LEU A 14 39.97 -32.71 -33.64
N THR A 15 39.52 -32.26 -34.81
CA THR A 15 40.39 -31.68 -35.86
C THR A 15 39.87 -30.32 -36.25
N VAL A 16 40.77 -29.34 -36.16
CA VAL A 16 40.59 -27.94 -36.59
C VAL A 16 40.68 -27.85 -38.11
N ALA A 17 39.77 -27.11 -38.73
CA ALA A 17 39.95 -26.56 -40.06
C ALA A 17 39.36 -25.14 -40.11
N CYS A 18 40.19 -24.19 -40.56
CA CYS A 18 39.93 -22.77 -40.66
C CYS A 18 38.95 -22.41 -41.78
N GLY A 19 38.27 -21.27 -41.63
CA GLY A 19 37.91 -20.39 -42.75
C GLY A 19 36.43 -20.00 -42.84
N GLY A 20 36.11 -18.78 -42.41
CA GLY A 20 34.83 -18.11 -42.69
C GLY A 20 34.50 -17.06 -41.63
N GLU A 21 35.07 -15.86 -41.74
CA GLU A 21 34.67 -14.68 -40.94
C GLU A 21 33.18 -14.36 -41.21
N ALA A 22 32.35 -14.55 -40.19
CA ALA A 22 31.08 -13.86 -40.06
C ALA A 22 31.37 -12.47 -39.46
N PRO A 23 30.71 -11.39 -39.92
CA PRO A 23 30.92 -10.08 -39.33
C PRO A 23 30.46 -10.12 -37.86
N GLU A 24 31.35 -9.70 -36.97
CA GLU A 24 31.05 -9.53 -35.54
C GLU A 24 29.85 -8.58 -35.36
N PRO A 25 28.97 -8.83 -34.38
CA PRO A 25 27.99 -7.83 -33.99
C PRO A 25 28.76 -6.62 -33.46
N ASP A 26 28.49 -5.47 -34.06
CA ASP A 26 29.01 -4.17 -33.66
C ASP A 26 28.58 -3.87 -32.21
N THR A 27 29.42 -4.26 -31.25
CA THR A 27 29.30 -3.89 -29.84
C THR A 27 29.83 -2.46 -29.65
N THR A 28 29.19 -1.49 -30.31
CA THR A 28 29.32 -0.05 -29.99
C THR A 28 28.00 0.69 -30.18
N ALA A 29 26.90 0.15 -29.65
CA ALA A 29 25.77 0.97 -29.25
C ALA A 29 25.89 1.20 -27.74
N SER A 30 26.49 2.33 -27.34
CA SER A 30 26.19 2.87 -26.02
C SER A 30 24.72 3.27 -26.04
N ASP A 31 23.88 2.57 -25.29
CA ASP A 31 22.60 3.13 -24.81
C ASP A 31 22.90 4.21 -23.76
N ALA A 32 23.67 5.21 -24.17
CA ALA A 32 23.64 6.49 -23.51
C ALA A 32 22.31 7.11 -23.90
N THR A 33 21.40 7.20 -22.92
CA THR A 33 20.23 8.07 -22.97
C THR A 33 20.63 9.37 -23.66
N PRO A 34 19.90 9.85 -24.69
CA PRO A 34 20.26 11.11 -25.32
C PRO A 34 20.31 12.17 -24.23
N ALA A 35 21.45 12.84 -24.08
CA ALA A 35 21.51 14.06 -23.28
C ALA A 35 20.48 15.04 -23.89
N GLY A 36 19.30 15.19 -23.28
CA GLY A 36 18.23 16.06 -23.78
C GLY A 36 16.78 15.59 -23.65
N SER A 37 16.44 14.46 -23.04
CA SER A 37 15.04 14.15 -22.68
C SER A 37 14.69 14.75 -21.32
N LEU A 38 13.62 15.54 -21.23
CA LEU A 38 13.07 16.00 -19.94
C LEU A 38 12.74 14.79 -19.05
N THR A 39 12.97 14.94 -17.74
CA THR A 39 12.43 13.98 -16.77
C THR A 39 10.90 14.02 -16.75
N VAL A 40 10.26 13.05 -16.11
CA VAL A 40 8.79 13.09 -15.92
C VAL A 40 8.36 14.37 -15.22
N ALA A 41 9.04 14.74 -14.13
CA ALA A 41 8.74 15.95 -13.35
C ALA A 41 8.89 17.25 -14.17
N GLU A 42 9.91 17.34 -15.03
CA GLU A 42 10.15 18.54 -15.85
C GLU A 42 9.26 18.61 -17.11
N THR A 43 8.65 17.50 -17.50
CA THR A 43 7.77 17.46 -18.66
C THR A 43 6.51 18.26 -18.36
N PRO A 44 6.11 19.25 -19.19
CA PRO A 44 4.91 20.01 -18.93
C PRO A 44 3.67 19.10 -18.94
N THR A 45 2.81 19.27 -17.92
CA THR A 45 1.58 18.50 -17.78
C THR A 45 0.64 18.68 -18.97
N ARG A 46 -0.14 17.64 -19.24
CA ARG A 46 -1.24 17.64 -20.21
C ARG A 46 -2.60 17.37 -19.56
N ALA A 47 -2.59 16.91 -18.31
CA ALA A 47 -3.77 16.71 -17.50
C ALA A 47 -4.51 18.04 -17.32
N GLN A 48 -5.84 17.98 -17.38
CA GLN A 48 -6.69 19.14 -17.16
C GLN A 48 -7.84 18.77 -16.26
N ALA A 49 -8.23 19.70 -15.40
CA ALA A 49 -9.48 19.63 -14.66
C ALA A 49 -10.68 19.80 -15.61
N SER A 50 -11.88 19.46 -15.12
CA SER A 50 -13.15 19.67 -15.80
C SER A 50 -13.41 21.14 -16.19
N ASP A 51 -12.81 22.09 -15.48
CA ASP A 51 -12.85 23.53 -15.78
C ASP A 51 -11.82 24.01 -16.82
N GLY A 52 -10.93 23.12 -17.26
CA GLY A 52 -9.89 23.34 -18.27
C GLY A 52 -8.54 23.84 -17.73
N ARG A 53 -8.39 24.09 -16.42
CA ARG A 53 -7.08 24.38 -15.81
C ARG A 53 -6.20 23.13 -15.84
N TYR A 54 -4.89 23.33 -15.99
CA TYR A 54 -3.91 22.27 -16.01
C TYR A 54 -3.56 21.78 -14.61
N ILE A 55 -3.38 20.47 -14.46
CA ILE A 55 -3.06 19.80 -13.19
C ILE A 55 -1.56 19.54 -13.10
N SER A 56 -0.92 20.05 -12.05
CA SER A 56 0.45 19.71 -11.66
C SER A 56 0.50 19.41 -10.17
N TRP A 57 1.63 18.91 -9.69
CA TRP A 57 1.77 18.47 -8.30
C TRP A 57 2.96 19.15 -7.63
N LYS A 58 2.81 19.52 -6.36
CA LYS A 58 3.89 20.05 -5.54
C LYS A 58 4.02 19.22 -4.26
N GLU A 59 5.23 18.77 -3.99
CA GLU A 59 5.54 17.96 -2.81
C GLU A 59 5.88 18.87 -1.63
N HIS A 60 5.35 18.51 -0.47
CA HIS A 60 5.68 19.05 0.85
C HIS A 60 6.07 17.90 1.78
N ILE A 61 6.96 18.15 2.74
CA ILE A 61 7.43 17.11 3.67
C ILE A 61 6.79 17.34 5.03
N ILE A 62 6.13 16.29 5.54
CA ILE A 62 5.49 16.29 6.86
C ILE A 62 6.46 15.75 7.91
N ASP A 63 7.07 14.59 7.68
CA ASP A 63 8.08 14.00 8.56
C ASP A 63 9.19 13.37 7.72
N ASP A 64 10.44 13.64 8.11
CA ASP A 64 11.65 12.99 7.60
C ASP A 64 12.79 13.16 8.61
N LEU A 65 13.99 12.69 8.27
CA LEU A 65 15.16 12.85 9.13
C LEU A 65 15.52 14.32 9.40
N GLU A 66 15.34 15.22 8.44
CA GLU A 66 15.73 16.63 8.59
C GLU A 66 14.76 17.40 9.48
N ILE A 67 13.45 17.17 9.32
CA ILE A 67 12.39 17.83 10.08
C ILE A 67 12.20 17.17 11.45
N GLY A 68 12.03 15.85 11.48
CA GLY A 68 11.73 15.09 12.68
C GLY A 68 12.95 14.77 13.54
N GLY A 69 14.16 14.85 12.98
CA GLY A 69 15.41 14.53 13.68
C GLY A 69 15.59 13.04 14.01
N VAL A 70 14.71 12.17 13.50
CA VAL A 70 14.69 10.73 13.72
C VAL A 70 15.01 10.03 12.41
N ALA A 71 15.92 9.06 12.44
CA ALA A 71 16.30 8.30 11.26
C ALA A 71 15.25 7.23 10.95
N ILE A 72 14.19 7.64 10.28
CA ILE A 72 13.14 6.77 9.76
C ILE A 72 13.52 6.23 8.37
N ALA A 73 13.14 5.00 8.08
CA ALA A 73 13.38 4.28 6.83
C ALA A 73 12.32 3.19 6.68
N GLY A 74 11.88 2.89 5.45
CA GLY A 74 10.71 2.03 5.20
C GLY A 74 9.44 2.73 5.66
N SER A 75 8.38 2.76 4.87
CA SER A 75 7.16 3.46 5.28
C SER A 75 5.98 2.93 4.47
N ASP A 76 5.27 2.01 5.10
CA ASP A 76 4.35 1.09 4.43
C ASP A 76 2.89 1.37 4.86
N GLY A 77 2.72 2.11 5.96
CA GLY A 77 1.41 2.46 6.51
C GLY A 77 1.35 3.87 7.09
N LEU A 78 0.19 4.49 6.94
CA LEU A 78 -0.21 5.73 7.59
C LEU A 78 -1.73 5.71 7.84
N SER A 79 -2.17 6.38 8.89
CA SER A 79 -3.58 6.57 9.22
C SER A 79 -3.77 7.98 9.78
N VAL A 80 -4.97 8.55 9.60
CA VAL A 80 -5.28 9.92 10.05
C VAL A 80 -6.51 9.96 10.94
N ALA A 81 -6.43 10.79 11.98
CA ALA A 81 -7.55 11.14 12.86
C ALA A 81 -7.18 12.40 13.63
N ASP A 82 -8.17 13.11 14.16
CA ASP A 82 -7.95 14.16 15.15
C ASP A 82 -7.70 13.48 16.52
N LEU A 83 -6.44 13.32 16.91
CA LEU A 83 -6.05 12.52 18.08
C LEU A 83 -6.26 13.28 19.39
N ASP A 84 -6.15 14.60 19.38
CA ASP A 84 -6.29 15.44 20.58
C ASP A 84 -7.59 16.27 20.62
N LEU A 85 -8.44 16.10 19.60
CA LEU A 85 -9.75 16.74 19.44
C LEU A 85 -9.65 18.27 19.29
N ASP A 86 -8.58 18.75 18.67
CA ASP A 86 -8.36 20.18 18.43
C ASP A 86 -9.00 20.69 17.12
N GLY A 87 -9.53 19.79 16.30
CA GLY A 87 -10.17 20.08 15.02
C GLY A 87 -9.24 19.93 13.81
N HIS A 88 -7.98 19.60 14.02
CA HIS A 88 -7.01 19.30 12.97
C HIS A 88 -6.79 17.80 12.86
N LEU A 89 -6.53 17.31 11.65
CA LEU A 89 -6.16 15.90 11.47
C LEU A 89 -4.68 15.72 11.82
N ASP A 90 -4.41 14.67 12.58
CA ASP A 90 -3.08 14.18 12.87
C ASP A 90 -2.79 12.92 12.07
N ILE A 91 -1.51 12.62 11.90
CA ILE A 91 -1.04 11.45 11.17
C ILE A 91 -0.31 10.50 12.12
N VAL A 92 -0.71 9.24 12.10
CA VAL A 92 0.07 8.12 12.62
C VAL A 92 0.77 7.46 11.44
N SER A 93 2.10 7.43 11.42
CA SER A 93 2.87 6.76 10.38
C SER A 93 3.80 5.71 10.97
N VAL A 94 4.00 4.63 10.22
CA VAL A 94 4.86 3.51 10.63
C VAL A 94 6.03 3.37 9.69
N HIS A 95 7.18 3.03 10.27
CA HIS A 95 8.45 2.97 9.56
C HIS A 95 9.23 1.73 9.97
N GLU A 96 9.53 0.85 9.02
CA GLU A 96 10.14 -0.47 9.28
C GLU A 96 11.60 -0.42 9.74
N SER A 97 12.23 0.75 9.58
CA SER A 97 13.64 1.02 9.82
C SER A 97 14.61 0.12 9.07
N ASP A 98 14.17 -0.54 7.99
CA ASP A 98 14.98 -1.44 7.19
C ASP A 98 15.43 -0.82 5.85
N THR A 99 16.68 -1.07 5.48
CA THR A 99 17.16 -0.89 4.08
C THR A 99 17.45 -2.23 3.42
N THR A 100 17.37 -3.30 4.22
CA THR A 100 17.47 -4.70 3.84
C THR A 100 16.73 -5.51 4.90
N TYR A 101 15.96 -6.51 4.49
CA TYR A 101 15.36 -7.48 5.41
C TYR A 101 16.44 -8.33 6.08
N ASP A 102 16.97 -7.85 7.21
CA ASP A 102 18.02 -8.49 8.00
C ASP A 102 17.46 -9.26 9.22
N GLY A 103 16.15 -9.16 9.44
CA GLY A 103 15.42 -9.81 10.53
C GLY A 103 15.66 -9.16 11.90
N VAL A 104 16.21 -7.95 11.94
CA VAL A 104 16.32 -7.16 13.16
C VAL A 104 14.98 -6.48 13.43
N ALA A 105 14.38 -6.76 14.59
CA ALA A 105 13.20 -6.04 15.06
C ALA A 105 13.62 -4.62 15.47
N ASP A 106 13.46 -3.68 14.54
CA ASP A 106 13.65 -2.24 14.71
C ASP A 106 12.51 -1.54 13.96
N GLY A 107 12.26 -0.27 14.24
CA GLY A 107 11.15 0.46 13.64
C GLY A 107 10.77 1.71 14.39
N HIS A 108 9.90 2.52 13.81
CA HIS A 108 9.33 3.70 14.44
C HIS A 108 7.84 3.80 14.16
N VAL A 109 7.08 4.18 15.18
CA VAL A 109 5.73 4.69 15.04
C VAL A 109 5.79 6.19 15.37
N ARG A 110 5.41 7.01 14.41
CA ARG A 110 5.57 8.47 14.44
C ARG A 110 4.20 9.13 14.45
N LEU A 111 4.08 10.21 15.20
CA LEU A 111 2.93 11.10 15.22
C LEU A 111 3.33 12.42 14.56
N ALA A 112 2.47 12.94 13.68
CA ALA A 112 2.53 14.29 13.20
C ALA A 112 1.21 14.97 13.51
N PHE A 113 1.22 15.86 14.51
CA PHE A 113 0.03 16.57 14.91
C PHE A 113 -0.19 17.82 14.03
N GLY A 114 -1.40 17.95 13.50
CA GLY A 114 -1.78 19.00 12.57
C GLY A 114 -1.95 20.37 13.22
N SER A 115 -2.11 21.40 12.39
CA SER A 115 -2.41 22.77 12.81
C SER A 115 -3.19 23.54 11.74
N ASP A 116 -3.47 24.82 12.00
CA ASP A 116 -4.03 25.76 11.01
C ASP A 116 -3.11 26.01 9.80
N ASP A 117 -1.80 25.74 9.95
CA ASP A 117 -0.82 25.84 8.87
C ASP A 117 -0.63 24.44 8.26
N PRO A 118 -0.98 24.21 6.97
CA PRO A 118 -0.83 22.90 6.34
C PRO A 118 0.63 22.41 6.26
N ASP A 119 1.60 23.33 6.39
CA ASP A 119 3.02 23.02 6.49
C ASP A 119 3.52 22.88 7.95
N GLY A 120 2.67 23.18 8.93
CA GLY A 120 3.01 23.24 10.35
C GLY A 120 2.63 21.98 11.12
N TRP A 121 3.60 21.10 11.35
CA TRP A 121 3.41 19.83 12.06
C TRP A 121 4.24 19.75 13.35
N GLU A 122 3.62 19.28 14.43
CA GLU A 122 4.34 18.89 15.66
C GLU A 122 4.62 17.39 15.65
N LEU A 123 5.89 17.02 15.64
CA LEU A 123 6.31 15.63 15.46
C LEU A 123 6.68 14.96 16.78
N ALA A 124 6.25 13.72 16.98
CA ALA A 124 6.60 12.89 18.13
C ALA A 124 6.87 11.43 17.74
N THR A 125 7.66 10.73 18.56
CA THR A 125 7.82 9.27 18.46
C THR A 125 6.87 8.61 19.46
N LEU A 126 5.91 7.83 18.97
CA LEU A 126 5.00 7.06 19.80
C LEU A 126 5.68 5.79 20.34
N GLY A 127 6.38 5.06 19.47
CA GLY A 127 7.15 3.86 19.81
C GLY A 127 8.36 3.69 18.89
N GLU A 128 9.41 3.03 19.38
CA GLU A 128 10.65 2.81 18.62
C GLU A 128 11.37 1.51 18.97
N GLY A 129 12.16 0.99 18.03
CA GLY A 129 12.99 -0.19 18.24
C GLY A 129 12.18 -1.49 18.27
N ALA A 130 12.66 -2.45 19.06
CA ALA A 130 12.11 -3.81 19.09
C ALA A 130 10.68 -3.91 19.65
N GLU A 131 10.17 -2.89 20.36
CA GLU A 131 8.76 -2.88 20.78
C GLU A 131 7.80 -2.66 19.61
N VAL A 132 8.28 -2.07 18.51
CA VAL A 132 7.51 -1.83 17.28
C VAL A 132 8.30 -2.36 16.08
N GLY A 133 8.82 -3.58 16.19
CA GLY A 133 9.71 -4.15 15.17
C GLY A 133 9.03 -4.35 13.82
N ALA A 134 9.50 -3.63 12.80
CA ALA A 134 8.96 -3.55 11.46
C ALA A 134 7.45 -3.26 11.43
N PRO A 135 7.00 -2.07 11.88
CA PRO A 135 5.59 -1.75 11.89
C PRO A 135 5.11 -1.41 10.47
N GLU A 136 3.98 -1.99 10.08
CA GLU A 136 3.49 -2.03 8.69
C GLU A 136 2.14 -1.33 8.49
N ASP A 137 1.33 -1.25 9.54
CA ASP A 137 0.03 -0.59 9.50
C ASP A 137 -0.42 -0.15 10.90
N ALA A 138 -1.32 0.83 10.94
CA ALA A 138 -1.91 1.33 12.17
C ALA A 138 -3.42 1.55 12.02
N ALA A 139 -4.20 1.12 13.00
CA ALA A 139 -5.63 1.41 13.12
C ALA A 139 -5.85 2.43 14.24
N ILE A 140 -6.82 3.32 14.04
CA ILE A 140 -7.15 4.40 14.97
C ILE A 140 -8.64 4.29 15.31
N VAL A 141 -8.96 4.12 16.59
CA VAL A 141 -10.35 4.10 17.10
C VAL A 141 -10.33 4.26 18.62
N ASP A 142 -11.37 4.83 19.21
CA ASP A 142 -11.57 4.83 20.66
C ASP A 142 -11.87 3.39 21.13
N MET A 143 -10.90 2.74 21.78
CA MET A 143 -11.03 1.32 22.20
C MET A 143 -11.49 1.17 23.65
N ASN A 144 -11.39 2.24 24.44
CA ASN A 144 -11.69 2.24 25.87
C ASN A 144 -12.95 3.08 26.22
N ASP A 145 -13.63 3.66 25.22
CA ASP A 145 -14.83 4.49 25.33
C ASP A 145 -14.61 5.75 26.19
N ASP A 146 -13.42 6.34 26.12
CA ASP A 146 -13.08 7.58 26.84
C ASP A 146 -13.27 8.87 26.01
N GLY A 147 -13.62 8.71 24.73
CA GLY A 147 -13.87 9.78 23.77
C GLY A 147 -12.65 10.22 22.96
N TYR A 148 -11.45 9.70 23.25
CA TYR A 148 -10.24 9.96 22.46
C TYR A 148 -9.84 8.72 21.67
N PRO A 149 -9.44 8.87 20.40
CA PRO A 149 -9.05 7.72 19.60
C PRO A 149 -7.70 7.15 20.05
N ASP A 150 -7.67 5.85 20.29
CA ASP A 150 -6.46 5.07 20.56
C ASP A 150 -5.83 4.53 19.27
N ILE A 151 -4.64 3.92 19.40
CA ILE A 151 -3.89 3.39 18.26
C ILE A 151 -3.54 1.92 18.49
N VAL A 152 -3.75 1.07 17.47
CA VAL A 152 -3.16 -0.27 17.40
C VAL A 152 -2.27 -0.39 16.17
N VAL A 153 -1.08 -0.95 16.36
CA VAL A 153 -0.08 -1.12 15.30
C VAL A 153 0.16 -2.59 15.01
N ALA A 154 0.24 -2.94 13.73
CA ALA A 154 0.70 -4.25 13.26
C ALA A 154 2.22 -4.24 13.05
N CYS A 155 2.93 -5.09 13.79
CA CYS A 155 4.38 -5.23 13.69
C CYS A 155 4.75 -6.57 13.02
N GLU A 156 5.43 -6.48 11.89
CA GLU A 156 5.75 -7.59 10.99
C GLU A 156 6.76 -8.58 11.58
N LEU A 157 7.67 -8.09 12.42
CA LEU A 157 8.69 -8.91 13.09
C LEU A 157 8.34 -9.23 14.54
N ALA A 158 7.12 -8.91 15.00
CA ALA A 158 6.78 -9.02 16.41
C ALA A 158 5.33 -9.43 16.71
N HIS A 159 4.40 -8.47 16.76
CA HIS A 159 3.10 -8.60 17.44
C HIS A 159 2.12 -7.49 17.01
N LEU A 160 0.92 -7.46 17.57
CA LEU A 160 0.11 -6.24 17.65
C LEU A 160 0.45 -5.49 18.93
N ILE A 161 0.45 -4.16 18.91
CA ILE A 161 0.67 -3.32 20.10
C ILE A 161 -0.39 -2.23 20.16
N TYR A 162 -0.97 -2.04 21.34
CA TYR A 162 -1.98 -1.02 21.64
C TYR A 162 -1.32 0.15 22.39
N PHE A 163 -1.65 1.37 21.97
CA PHE A 163 -1.28 2.61 22.63
C PHE A 163 -2.54 3.37 23.02
N GLN A 164 -2.70 3.61 24.32
CA GLN A 164 -3.82 4.37 24.85
C GLN A 164 -3.53 5.88 24.76
N ASN A 165 -4.47 6.60 24.17
CA ASN A 165 -4.41 8.04 24.08
C ASN A 165 -4.61 8.67 25.48
N PRO A 166 -3.71 9.55 25.94
CA PRO A 166 -3.82 10.19 27.26
C PRO A 166 -4.83 11.36 27.27
N GLY A 167 -5.62 11.53 26.21
CA GLY A 167 -6.61 12.59 26.04
C GLY A 167 -5.98 13.88 25.52
N ALA A 168 -6.47 15.03 25.98
CA ALA A 168 -6.02 16.36 25.55
C ALA A 168 -4.50 16.63 25.76
N GLU A 169 -3.77 15.77 26.47
CA GLU A 169 -2.32 15.85 26.63
C GLU A 169 -1.55 14.98 25.62
N ALA A 170 -2.22 14.44 24.59
CA ALA A 170 -1.67 13.55 23.56
C ALA A 170 -0.33 14.01 22.97
N ARG A 171 -0.18 15.32 22.76
CA ARG A 171 1.04 15.93 22.21
C ARG A 171 2.26 15.83 23.14
N THR A 172 2.06 15.78 24.46
CA THR A 172 3.16 15.94 25.43
C THR A 172 3.34 14.78 26.40
N ALA A 173 2.28 14.00 26.63
CA ALA A 173 2.31 12.87 27.53
C ALA A 173 2.90 11.62 26.86
N VAL A 174 3.46 10.73 27.67
CA VAL A 174 3.84 9.40 27.20
C VAL A 174 2.60 8.53 27.21
N TRP A 175 2.23 7.99 26.05
CA TRP A 175 1.08 7.10 25.90
C TRP A 175 1.38 5.77 26.59
N GLU A 176 0.48 5.35 27.48
CA GLU A 176 0.50 4.00 28.04
C GLU A 176 0.26 2.99 26.93
N ARG A 177 0.89 1.82 27.03
CA ARG A 177 0.89 0.84 25.94
C ARG A 177 1.00 -0.57 26.46
N VAL A 178 0.39 -1.52 25.73
CA VAL A 178 0.52 -2.94 26.01
C VAL A 178 0.65 -3.74 24.73
N ILE A 179 1.45 -4.80 24.80
CA ILE A 179 1.49 -5.84 23.77
C ILE A 179 0.57 -6.97 24.22
N PRO A 180 -0.58 -7.21 23.56
CA PRO A 180 -1.47 -8.30 23.90
C PRO A 180 -0.76 -9.65 23.85
N THR A 181 -0.87 -10.45 24.90
CA THR A 181 -0.11 -11.71 24.98
C THR A 181 -0.57 -12.74 23.95
N ALA A 182 -1.80 -12.64 23.47
CA ALA A 182 -2.32 -13.47 22.39
C ALA A 182 -1.56 -13.32 21.06
N THR A 183 -0.88 -12.19 20.83
CA THR A 183 -0.24 -11.87 19.54
C THR A 183 1.27 -12.10 19.53
N LYS A 184 1.92 -12.21 20.69
CA LYS A 184 3.38 -12.37 20.84
C LYS A 184 3.89 -13.71 20.31
N ASP A 185 5.07 -13.70 19.71
CA ASP A 185 5.82 -14.88 19.26
C ASP A 185 5.05 -15.81 18.29
N ARG A 186 4.09 -15.24 17.55
CA ARG A 186 3.15 -16.01 16.71
C ARG A 186 3.27 -15.77 15.21
N GLY A 187 4.17 -14.92 14.75
CA GLY A 187 4.39 -14.70 13.33
C GLY A 187 4.54 -13.22 13.00
N SER A 188 3.86 -12.78 11.95
CA SER A 188 4.09 -11.50 11.29
C SER A 188 2.75 -10.84 11.00
N TYR A 189 2.46 -9.71 11.65
CA TYR A 189 1.25 -8.94 11.40
C TYR A 189 1.57 -7.82 10.43
N ILE A 190 0.88 -7.79 9.29
CA ILE A 190 1.19 -6.87 8.18
C ILE A 190 0.11 -5.80 7.99
N ARG A 191 -1.10 -6.04 8.48
CA ARG A 191 -2.22 -5.10 8.43
C ARG A 191 -2.97 -5.20 9.74
N VAL A 192 -3.64 -4.11 10.13
CA VAL A 192 -4.56 -4.12 11.26
C VAL A 192 -5.72 -3.19 10.97
N TRP A 193 -6.91 -3.65 11.31
CA TRP A 193 -8.13 -2.89 11.20
C TRP A 193 -8.96 -3.05 12.46
N THR A 194 -10.03 -2.27 12.55
CA THR A 194 -10.97 -2.30 13.66
C THR A 194 -12.39 -2.19 13.14
N ALA A 195 -13.33 -2.88 13.78
CA ALA A 195 -14.75 -2.82 13.47
C ALA A 195 -15.57 -3.33 14.67
N ASP A 196 -16.74 -2.76 14.91
CA ASP A 196 -17.72 -3.28 15.88
C ASP A 196 -18.59 -4.32 15.17
N PHE A 197 -18.18 -5.60 15.22
CA PHE A 197 -18.80 -6.65 14.41
C PHE A 197 -20.13 -7.13 14.98
N ASN A 198 -20.36 -6.95 16.28
CA ASN A 198 -21.60 -7.35 16.95
C ASN A 198 -22.53 -6.17 17.28
N GLN A 199 -22.15 -4.94 16.92
CA GLN A 199 -22.87 -3.70 17.17
C GLN A 199 -23.10 -3.43 18.67
N ASP A 200 -22.14 -3.80 19.52
CA ASP A 200 -22.22 -3.55 20.96
C ASP A 200 -21.66 -2.19 21.40
N GLY A 201 -21.11 -1.43 20.45
CA GLY A 201 -20.49 -0.12 20.66
C GLY A 201 -18.99 -0.19 20.95
N ARG A 202 -18.39 -1.38 21.00
CA ARG A 202 -16.95 -1.58 21.22
C ARG A 202 -16.30 -2.20 19.99
N PRO A 203 -15.21 -1.63 19.48
CA PRO A 203 -14.55 -2.21 18.32
C PRO A 203 -13.74 -3.46 18.67
N GLU A 204 -13.84 -4.48 17.83
CA GLU A 204 -12.85 -5.55 17.72
C GLU A 204 -11.66 -5.09 16.89
N VAL A 205 -10.52 -5.76 17.10
CA VAL A 205 -9.33 -5.63 16.23
C VAL A 205 -9.28 -6.83 15.29
N VAL A 206 -9.08 -6.62 13.98
CA VAL A 206 -8.91 -7.69 13.00
C VAL A 206 -7.55 -7.60 12.31
N ALA A 207 -6.85 -8.73 12.20
CA ALA A 207 -5.51 -8.74 11.62
C ALA A 207 -5.18 -10.08 10.92
N PRO A 208 -4.59 -10.04 9.70
CA PRO A 208 -3.94 -11.19 9.10
C PRO A 208 -2.55 -11.42 9.72
N ASN A 209 -2.26 -12.67 10.10
CA ASN A 209 -0.91 -13.08 10.50
C ASN A 209 -0.24 -13.83 9.34
N LYS A 210 0.70 -13.18 8.66
CA LYS A 210 1.44 -13.70 7.50
C LYS A 210 2.30 -14.93 7.81
N GLY A 211 2.62 -15.16 9.08
CA GLY A 211 3.46 -16.25 9.58
C GLY A 211 4.96 -15.94 9.68
N GLY A 212 5.46 -15.02 8.86
CA GLY A 212 6.81 -14.46 8.92
C GLY A 212 6.95 -13.31 7.93
N GLN A 213 7.96 -12.45 8.09
CA GLN A 213 8.17 -11.27 7.24
C GLN A 213 8.37 -11.63 5.74
N ASN A 214 9.23 -12.63 5.48
CA ASN A 214 9.51 -13.12 4.12
C ASN A 214 9.29 -14.63 3.99
N PRO A 215 8.03 -15.11 4.02
CA PRO A 215 7.74 -16.53 3.95
C PRO A 215 8.09 -17.07 2.54
N PRO A 216 8.57 -18.33 2.42
CA PRO A 216 8.85 -18.93 1.12
C PRO A 216 7.60 -18.94 0.22
N ARG A 217 7.75 -18.52 -1.04
CA ARG A 217 6.62 -18.44 -1.98
C ARG A 217 5.96 -19.78 -2.31
N ASP A 218 6.66 -20.89 -2.07
CA ASP A 218 6.20 -22.26 -2.27
C ASP A 218 5.74 -22.94 -0.97
N THR A 219 5.63 -22.18 0.13
CA THR A 219 5.09 -22.70 1.38
C THR A 219 3.65 -23.20 1.21
N LEU A 220 3.31 -24.24 1.98
CA LEU A 220 1.94 -24.75 2.13
C LEU A 220 1.43 -24.52 3.55
N GLU A 221 2.20 -23.83 4.39
CA GLU A 221 1.81 -23.49 5.74
C GLU A 221 0.70 -22.45 5.71
N THR A 222 -0.32 -22.67 6.53
CA THR A 222 -1.46 -21.77 6.66
C THR A 222 -1.39 -21.04 7.99
N HIS A 223 -1.75 -19.76 7.96
CA HIS A 223 -1.75 -18.87 9.11
C HIS A 223 -3.09 -18.16 9.22
N ALA A 224 -3.39 -17.70 10.43
CA ALA A 224 -4.70 -17.20 10.77
C ALA A 224 -4.94 -15.80 10.22
N ILE A 225 -6.18 -15.56 9.82
CA ILE A 225 -6.81 -14.25 9.88
C ILE A 225 -7.73 -14.30 11.10
N SER A 226 -7.51 -13.40 12.04
CA SER A 226 -8.19 -13.42 13.35
C SER A 226 -8.82 -12.08 13.65
N TYR A 227 -9.92 -12.09 14.39
CA TYR A 227 -10.37 -10.93 15.16
C TYR A 227 -10.03 -11.13 16.64
N PHE A 228 -9.94 -10.03 17.38
CA PHE A 228 -9.61 -10.00 18.79
C PHE A 228 -10.68 -9.19 19.51
N THR A 229 -11.31 -9.80 20.52
CA THR A 229 -12.22 -9.08 21.44
C THR A 229 -11.42 -8.54 22.61
N LEU A 230 -11.69 -7.28 22.97
CA LEU A 230 -10.92 -6.54 23.97
C LEU A 230 -11.60 -6.58 25.35
N PRO A 231 -10.85 -6.64 26.46
CA PRO A 231 -11.37 -6.35 27.80
C PRO A 231 -11.83 -4.89 27.92
N ASP A 232 -12.62 -4.55 28.96
CA ASP A 232 -13.07 -3.17 29.23
C ASP A 232 -11.91 -2.17 29.32
N ASP A 233 -10.78 -2.58 29.90
CA ASP A 233 -9.52 -1.85 29.90
C ASP A 233 -8.54 -2.52 28.92
N PRO A 234 -8.35 -1.99 27.70
CA PRO A 234 -7.46 -2.58 26.71
C PRO A 234 -6.01 -2.74 27.16
N LEU A 235 -5.55 -2.01 28.20
CA LEU A 235 -4.21 -2.18 28.79
C LEU A 235 -4.05 -3.52 29.52
N GLU A 236 -5.15 -4.23 29.83
CA GLU A 236 -5.12 -5.62 30.31
C GLU A 236 -4.79 -6.59 29.16
N GLY A 237 -3.59 -6.48 28.56
CA GLY A 237 -3.20 -7.22 27.36
C GLY A 237 -3.23 -8.77 27.46
N ASP A 238 -3.27 -9.33 28.67
CA ASP A 238 -3.46 -10.78 28.88
C ASP A 238 -4.94 -11.22 28.74
N ALA A 239 -5.89 -10.27 28.76
CA ALA A 239 -7.32 -10.51 28.68
C ALA A 239 -7.88 -10.35 27.25
N TRP A 240 -7.06 -9.95 26.29
CA TRP A 240 -7.44 -9.98 24.86
C TRP A 240 -7.66 -11.43 24.41
N VAL A 241 -8.75 -11.68 23.70
CA VAL A 241 -9.11 -13.03 23.23
C VAL A 241 -9.08 -13.08 21.71
N GLU A 242 -8.24 -13.96 21.16
CA GLU A 242 -8.15 -14.26 19.73
C GLU A 242 -9.28 -15.20 19.30
N HIS A 243 -9.90 -14.89 18.18
CA HIS A 243 -10.84 -15.75 17.46
C HIS A 243 -10.39 -15.87 16.00
N GLU A 244 -9.99 -17.08 15.58
CA GLU A 244 -9.58 -17.32 14.20
C GLU A 244 -10.82 -17.41 13.29
N MET A 245 -10.91 -16.54 12.28
CA MET A 245 -11.96 -16.62 11.26
C MET A 245 -11.66 -17.73 10.25
N ASN A 246 -10.43 -17.74 9.73
CA ASN A 246 -9.92 -18.84 8.91
C ASN A 246 -8.39 -18.88 8.88
N ARG A 247 -7.81 -19.93 8.30
CA ARG A 247 -6.39 -20.07 8.00
C ARG A 247 -6.15 -20.23 6.50
N VAL A 248 -5.28 -19.38 5.94
CA VAL A 248 -4.90 -19.38 4.51
C VAL A 248 -3.38 -19.30 4.35
N ILE A 249 -2.87 -19.55 3.14
CA ILE A 249 -1.41 -19.48 2.88
C ILE A 249 -0.99 -18.01 2.68
N ILE A 250 -0.11 -17.50 3.55
CA ILE A 250 0.39 -16.11 3.52
C ILE A 250 -0.79 -15.11 3.42
N PRO A 251 -1.64 -15.01 4.47
CA PRO A 251 -2.66 -13.97 4.53
C PRO A 251 -1.99 -12.60 4.53
N ILE A 252 -2.63 -11.63 3.89
CA ILE A 252 -1.99 -10.33 3.63
C ILE A 252 -2.90 -9.13 3.88
N ASN A 253 -4.23 -9.34 3.98
CA ASN A 253 -5.20 -8.29 4.27
C ASN A 253 -6.48 -8.90 4.88
N ALA A 254 -7.25 -8.08 5.60
CA ALA A 254 -8.50 -8.40 6.28
C ALA A 254 -9.29 -7.11 6.56
N GLN A 255 -9.63 -6.36 5.51
CA GLN A 255 -10.21 -5.02 5.61
C GLN A 255 -11.73 -5.08 5.86
N PRO A 256 -12.26 -4.45 6.92
CA PRO A 256 -13.70 -4.37 7.16
C PRO A 256 -14.42 -3.54 6.10
N ILE A 257 -15.58 -4.02 5.63
CA ILE A 257 -16.44 -3.34 4.65
C ILE A 257 -17.84 -3.95 4.69
N ASP A 258 -18.92 -3.16 4.56
CA ASP A 258 -20.27 -3.69 4.33
C ASP A 258 -20.39 -4.07 2.84
N LEU A 259 -20.19 -5.35 2.50
CA LEU A 259 -20.09 -5.78 1.11
C LEU A 259 -21.46 -6.14 0.53
N ASP A 260 -22.39 -6.63 1.35
CA ASP A 260 -23.72 -7.07 0.88
C ASP A 260 -24.87 -6.10 1.20
N GLU A 261 -24.54 -4.92 1.73
CA GLU A 261 -25.44 -3.80 2.04
C GLU A 261 -26.50 -4.13 3.10
N ASP A 262 -26.20 -5.06 4.01
CA ASP A 262 -27.12 -5.44 5.08
C ASP A 262 -26.98 -4.57 6.35
N GLY A 263 -25.93 -3.74 6.40
CA GLY A 263 -25.67 -2.76 7.44
C GLY A 263 -24.78 -3.23 8.58
N ASP A 264 -24.24 -4.45 8.53
CA ASP A 264 -23.08 -4.84 9.33
C ASP A 264 -21.78 -4.85 8.50
N LEU A 265 -20.64 -4.83 9.18
CA LEU A 265 -19.34 -4.84 8.50
C LEU A 265 -18.88 -6.29 8.31
N ASP A 266 -18.67 -6.68 7.06
CA ASP A 266 -17.96 -7.88 6.65
C ASP A 266 -16.44 -7.68 6.72
N VAL A 267 -15.66 -8.68 6.30
CA VAL A 267 -14.21 -8.57 6.17
C VAL A 267 -13.71 -9.09 4.81
N MET A 268 -13.12 -8.21 3.99
CA MET A 268 -12.46 -8.57 2.73
C MET A 268 -11.01 -9.03 2.96
N GLY A 269 -10.72 -10.28 2.61
CA GLY A 269 -9.46 -10.96 2.82
C GLY A 269 -8.62 -11.20 1.56
N GLY A 270 -7.31 -11.24 1.74
CA GLY A 270 -6.33 -11.54 0.69
C GLY A 270 -5.38 -12.66 1.07
N SER A 271 -5.12 -13.59 0.15
CA SER A 271 -4.07 -14.61 0.30
C SER A 271 -3.04 -14.50 -0.83
N ARG A 272 -1.81 -14.18 -0.45
CA ARG A 272 -0.68 -14.11 -1.40
C ARG A 272 -0.24 -15.48 -1.88
N GLY A 273 -0.25 -16.48 -1.00
CA GLY A 273 0.15 -17.84 -1.34
C GLY A 273 -0.86 -18.54 -2.25
N GLU A 274 -2.15 -18.31 -2.04
CA GLU A 274 -3.23 -18.91 -2.83
C GLU A 274 -3.56 -18.10 -4.09
N GLN A 275 -3.07 -16.86 -4.20
CA GLN A 275 -3.36 -15.93 -5.30
C GLN A 275 -4.88 -15.74 -5.50
N ARG A 276 -5.58 -15.46 -4.40
CA ARG A 276 -7.02 -15.20 -4.40
C ARG A 276 -7.39 -14.12 -3.39
N VAL A 277 -8.60 -13.62 -3.56
CA VAL A 277 -9.32 -12.77 -2.60
C VAL A 277 -10.65 -13.45 -2.25
N PHE A 278 -11.19 -13.13 -1.09
CA PHE A 278 -12.38 -13.72 -0.49
C PHE A 278 -12.95 -12.74 0.52
N TRP A 279 -14.18 -12.94 0.98
CA TRP A 279 -14.75 -12.14 2.05
C TRP A 279 -15.38 -13.03 3.12
N PHE A 280 -15.48 -12.51 4.33
CA PHE A 280 -16.14 -13.13 5.45
C PHE A 280 -17.45 -12.39 5.70
N GLU A 281 -18.58 -13.01 5.37
CA GLU A 281 -19.92 -12.51 5.67
C GLU A 281 -20.07 -12.46 7.18
N ASN A 282 -20.33 -11.28 7.72
CA ASN A 282 -20.68 -11.16 9.11
C ASN A 282 -22.10 -11.69 9.31
N THR A 283 -22.22 -12.69 10.17
CA THR A 283 -23.50 -13.39 10.43
C THR A 283 -23.87 -13.26 11.90
N SER A 284 -23.30 -12.26 12.58
CA SER A 284 -23.39 -12.08 14.03
C SER A 284 -24.84 -12.00 14.49
N ARG A 285 -25.15 -12.69 15.59
CA ARG A 285 -26.53 -12.73 16.14
C ARG A 285 -26.52 -12.70 17.65
N GLY A 286 -27.29 -11.76 18.21
CA GLY A 286 -27.50 -11.68 19.66
C GLY A 286 -26.22 -11.39 20.45
N GLY A 287 -25.28 -10.64 19.86
CA GLY A 287 -23.99 -10.27 20.44
C GLY A 287 -22.88 -11.30 20.23
N GLU A 288 -23.18 -12.48 19.68
CA GLU A 288 -22.17 -13.49 19.33
C GLU A 288 -21.64 -13.19 17.93
N ILE A 289 -20.32 -12.96 17.83
CA ILE A 289 -19.63 -12.68 16.56
C ILE A 289 -19.45 -13.98 15.79
N SER A 290 -19.90 -14.02 14.54
CA SER A 290 -19.71 -15.16 13.64
C SER A 290 -19.51 -14.74 12.20
N PHE A 291 -18.73 -15.52 11.46
CA PHE A 291 -18.41 -15.25 10.06
C PHE A 291 -18.54 -16.50 9.18
N ASP A 292 -19.03 -16.31 7.96
CA ASP A 292 -19.03 -17.32 6.90
C ASP A 292 -18.11 -16.88 5.74
N GLU A 293 -17.12 -17.69 5.34
CA GLU A 293 -16.23 -17.35 4.21
C GLU A 293 -16.88 -17.63 2.85
N HIS A 294 -16.77 -16.65 1.96
CA HIS A 294 -17.17 -16.75 0.55
C HIS A 294 -16.01 -16.43 -0.39
N PRO A 295 -15.75 -17.28 -1.42
CA PRO A 295 -14.71 -17.02 -2.40
C PRO A 295 -15.17 -15.99 -3.45
N VAL A 296 -14.30 -15.05 -3.79
CA VAL A 296 -14.53 -14.15 -4.94
C VAL A 296 -14.06 -14.84 -6.23
N LYS A 297 -15.02 -15.25 -7.05
CA LYS A 297 -14.75 -15.91 -8.35
C LYS A 297 -14.58 -14.85 -9.42
N ILE A 298 -13.38 -14.69 -9.95
CA ILE A 298 -13.11 -13.64 -10.95
C ILE A 298 -13.28 -14.18 -12.37
N THR A 299 -13.95 -13.41 -13.23
CA THR A 299 -14.09 -13.65 -14.68
C THR A 299 -13.79 -12.39 -15.48
N GLY A 300 -13.61 -12.51 -16.80
CA GLY A 300 -13.38 -11.36 -17.68
C GLY A 300 -12.02 -10.66 -17.50
N GLY A 301 -11.83 -9.60 -18.29
CA GLY A 301 -10.66 -8.70 -18.26
C GLY A 301 -9.32 -9.32 -18.69
N GLY A 302 -8.41 -8.50 -19.22
CA GLY A 302 -6.99 -8.82 -19.45
C GLY A 302 -6.65 -9.98 -20.40
N ASP A 303 -5.36 -10.19 -20.64
CA ASP A 303 -4.86 -11.19 -21.61
C ASP A 303 -4.63 -12.59 -21.02
N ALA A 304 -4.81 -12.75 -19.70
CA ALA A 304 -4.46 -13.98 -18.96
C ALA A 304 -5.25 -14.12 -17.65
N PRO A 305 -5.24 -15.32 -17.01
CA PRO A 305 -5.87 -15.51 -15.71
C PRO A 305 -5.36 -14.51 -14.65
N PRO A 306 -6.25 -14.02 -13.77
CA PRO A 306 -5.90 -13.04 -12.75
C PRO A 306 -4.81 -13.57 -11.80
N ARG A 307 -3.96 -12.65 -11.35
CA ARG A 307 -2.97 -12.90 -10.29
C ARG A 307 -3.17 -11.88 -9.17
N VAL A 308 -4.32 -11.98 -8.53
CA VAL A 308 -4.68 -11.11 -7.41
C VAL A 308 -4.16 -11.69 -6.10
N THR A 309 -3.80 -10.84 -5.15
CA THR A 309 -3.40 -11.27 -3.80
C THR A 309 -4.14 -10.54 -2.69
N GLY A 310 -4.82 -9.44 -3.02
CA GLY A 310 -5.47 -8.56 -2.05
C GLY A 310 -4.48 -7.86 -1.12
N PHE A 311 -3.34 -7.39 -1.62
CA PHE A 311 -2.38 -6.64 -0.78
C PHE A 311 -2.98 -5.30 -0.34
N ASN A 312 -3.40 -4.51 -1.33
CA ASN A 312 -4.18 -3.29 -1.13
C ASN A 312 -5.55 -3.46 -1.82
N PHE A 313 -6.56 -2.82 -1.23
CA PHE A 313 -7.91 -2.73 -1.75
C PHE A 313 -8.36 -1.27 -1.69
N ASP A 314 -9.25 -0.91 -2.62
CA ASP A 314 -10.11 0.25 -2.48
C ASP A 314 -11.50 -0.08 -3.03
N PHE A 315 -12.52 0.69 -2.66
CA PHE A 315 -13.92 0.35 -2.90
C PHE A 315 -14.71 1.55 -3.42
N ALA A 316 -15.41 1.38 -4.54
CA ALA A 316 -16.32 2.39 -5.07
C ALA A 316 -17.32 1.75 -6.03
N ASP A 317 -18.50 2.35 -6.19
CA ASP A 317 -19.40 2.02 -7.29
C ASP A 317 -18.87 2.63 -8.60
N LEU A 318 -18.06 1.87 -9.35
CA LEU A 318 -17.43 2.33 -10.58
C LEU A 318 -18.32 2.18 -11.81
N ASN A 319 -19.41 1.43 -11.69
CA ASN A 319 -20.28 1.10 -12.81
C ASN A 319 -21.71 1.68 -12.69
N GLY A 320 -22.01 2.35 -11.58
CA GLY A 320 -23.27 3.05 -11.31
C GLY A 320 -24.42 2.11 -10.93
N ASP A 321 -24.13 0.91 -10.42
CA ASP A 321 -25.14 -0.08 -10.03
C ASP A 321 -25.46 -0.10 -8.53
N THR A 322 -24.92 0.88 -7.80
CA THR A 322 -25.03 1.15 -6.36
C THR A 322 -24.30 0.18 -5.43
N ARG A 323 -23.64 -0.86 -5.96
CA ARG A 323 -22.82 -1.78 -5.16
C ARG A 323 -21.37 -1.34 -5.16
N LEU A 324 -20.63 -1.72 -4.11
CA LEU A 324 -19.21 -1.44 -4.05
C LEU A 324 -18.41 -2.42 -4.91
N ASP A 325 -17.78 -1.90 -5.95
CA ASP A 325 -16.78 -2.65 -6.71
C ASP A 325 -15.44 -2.64 -5.97
N VAL A 326 -14.60 -3.65 -6.23
CA VAL A 326 -13.30 -3.80 -5.55
C VAL A 326 -12.16 -3.46 -6.49
N VAL A 327 -11.40 -2.42 -6.18
CA VAL A 327 -10.14 -2.08 -6.85
C VAL A 327 -8.98 -2.80 -6.16
N LEU A 328 -8.15 -3.49 -6.95
CA LEU A 328 -7.01 -4.24 -6.44
C LEU A 328 -5.92 -4.43 -7.49
N ARG A 329 -4.73 -4.79 -7.02
CA ARG A 329 -3.60 -5.09 -7.88
C ARG A 329 -3.72 -6.48 -8.54
N ASP A 330 -3.56 -6.53 -9.86
CA ASP A 330 -3.34 -7.75 -10.64
C ASP A 330 -1.87 -7.87 -11.04
N GLY A 331 -1.26 -9.00 -10.66
CA GLY A 331 0.07 -9.49 -11.07
C GLY A 331 0.58 -9.13 -12.47
N ARG A 332 -0.34 -8.99 -13.43
CA ARG A 332 -0.04 -8.89 -14.86
C ARG A 332 -0.50 -7.60 -15.51
N ASN A 333 -1.49 -6.91 -14.95
CA ASN A 333 -2.19 -5.80 -15.61
C ASN A 333 -2.10 -4.50 -14.80
N GLY A 334 -1.26 -4.43 -13.76
CA GLY A 334 -1.21 -3.31 -12.83
C GLY A 334 -2.41 -3.31 -11.89
N VAL A 335 -3.29 -2.34 -12.01
CA VAL A 335 -4.54 -2.22 -11.22
C VAL A 335 -5.73 -2.64 -12.05
N VAL A 336 -6.65 -3.34 -11.41
CA VAL A 336 -7.93 -3.79 -11.95
C VAL A 336 -9.04 -3.45 -10.96
N TRP A 337 -10.27 -3.36 -11.45
CA TRP A 337 -11.45 -3.38 -10.59
C TRP A 337 -12.31 -4.61 -10.87
N LEU A 338 -13.01 -5.09 -9.86
CA LEU A 338 -13.91 -6.24 -9.90
C LEU A 338 -15.33 -5.75 -9.69
N ALA A 339 -16.14 -5.87 -10.73
CA ALA A 339 -17.56 -5.55 -10.68
C ALA A 339 -18.29 -6.52 -9.75
N GLN A 340 -18.91 -6.01 -8.69
CA GLN A 340 -19.69 -6.82 -7.78
C GLN A 340 -21.00 -7.28 -8.45
N PRO A 341 -21.26 -8.59 -8.55
CA PRO A 341 -22.54 -9.09 -9.04
C PRO A 341 -23.65 -8.93 -8.00
N GLU A 342 -24.90 -8.87 -8.45
CA GLU A 342 -26.09 -8.85 -7.57
C GLU A 342 -26.15 -10.05 -6.59
N ASP A 343 -25.63 -11.20 -7.01
CA ASP A 343 -25.38 -12.34 -6.13
C ASP A 343 -23.87 -12.45 -5.92
N PRO A 344 -23.31 -12.08 -4.75
CA PRO A 344 -21.87 -12.11 -4.49
C PRO A 344 -21.20 -13.48 -4.71
N ALA A 345 -21.97 -14.58 -4.71
CA ALA A 345 -21.47 -15.93 -5.02
C ALA A 345 -21.27 -16.19 -6.53
N SER A 346 -21.89 -15.36 -7.37
CA SER A 346 -21.69 -15.34 -8.82
C SER A 346 -20.32 -14.75 -9.19
N PRO A 347 -19.83 -14.97 -10.42
CA PRO A 347 -18.52 -14.45 -10.78
C PRO A 347 -18.48 -12.93 -10.95
N TRP A 348 -17.46 -12.31 -10.36
CA TRP A 348 -17.17 -10.89 -10.41
C TRP A 348 -16.45 -10.58 -11.73
N THR A 349 -16.86 -9.50 -12.42
CA THR A 349 -16.29 -9.16 -13.73
C THR A 349 -15.08 -8.25 -13.55
N ARG A 350 -13.92 -8.69 -14.01
CA ARG A 350 -12.67 -7.92 -13.95
C ARG A 350 -12.57 -6.94 -15.13
N HIS A 351 -12.18 -5.71 -14.81
CA HIS A 351 -11.86 -4.63 -15.74
C HIS A 351 -10.46 -4.07 -15.45
N VAL A 352 -9.72 -3.66 -16.47
CA VAL A 352 -8.33 -3.17 -16.32
C VAL A 352 -8.34 -1.65 -16.25
N ILE A 353 -7.70 -1.09 -15.23
CA ILE A 353 -7.43 0.35 -15.13
C ILE A 353 -6.12 0.65 -15.87
N GLY A 354 -5.02 0.03 -15.46
CA GLY A 354 -3.74 0.21 -16.14
C GLY A 354 -2.52 -0.17 -15.31
N ASP A 355 -1.33 0.02 -15.91
CA ASP A 355 -0.04 -0.31 -15.30
C ASP A 355 1.04 0.74 -15.65
N ILE A 356 2.16 0.67 -14.93
CA ILE A 356 3.29 1.62 -15.02
C ILE A 356 4.65 0.91 -15.19
N PRO A 357 4.83 0.07 -16.23
CA PRO A 357 6.11 -0.61 -16.44
C PRO A 357 7.25 0.40 -16.70
N PRO A 358 8.50 0.06 -16.33
CA PRO A 358 8.96 -1.21 -15.73
C PRO A 358 8.75 -1.29 -14.21
N GLU A 359 8.14 -0.27 -13.59
CA GLU A 359 7.91 -0.25 -12.15
C GLU A 359 6.86 -1.27 -11.72
N VAL A 360 6.89 -1.65 -10.43
CA VAL A 360 5.83 -2.44 -9.80
C VAL A 360 4.95 -1.50 -9.02
N LEU A 361 3.71 -1.32 -9.49
CA LEU A 361 2.68 -0.59 -8.78
C LEU A 361 2.31 -1.33 -7.49
N VAL A 362 2.26 -0.59 -6.38
CA VAL A 362 2.01 -1.12 -5.03
C VAL A 362 0.88 -0.37 -4.33
N GLY A 363 1.00 0.94 -4.14
CA GLY A 363 -0.02 1.80 -3.52
C GLY A 363 -0.97 2.42 -4.54
N PHE A 364 -2.24 2.58 -4.17
CA PHE A 364 -3.24 3.31 -4.95
C PHE A 364 -4.42 3.70 -4.05
N VAL A 365 -5.16 4.73 -4.44
CA VAL A 365 -6.46 5.12 -3.88
C VAL A 365 -7.28 5.82 -4.96
N LEU A 366 -8.60 5.73 -4.84
CA LEU A 366 -9.57 6.42 -5.68
C LEU A 366 -9.86 7.84 -5.15
N ALA A 367 -10.01 8.80 -6.06
CA ALA A 367 -10.48 10.16 -5.78
C ALA A 367 -10.91 10.83 -7.09
N ASP A 368 -11.81 11.81 -7.03
CA ASP A 368 -12.12 12.68 -8.17
C ASP A 368 -10.98 13.71 -8.33
N ILE A 369 -9.99 13.41 -9.18
CA ILE A 369 -8.74 14.20 -9.27
C ILE A 369 -8.97 15.43 -10.17
N ASP A 370 -9.81 15.29 -11.19
CA ASP A 370 -10.04 16.33 -12.19
C ASP A 370 -11.35 17.13 -11.99
N ASP A 371 -12.11 16.86 -10.94
CA ASP A 371 -13.40 17.49 -10.58
C ASP A 371 -14.50 17.27 -11.64
N ASP A 372 -14.52 16.11 -12.30
CA ASP A 372 -15.56 15.76 -13.29
C ASP A 372 -16.73 14.94 -12.71
N GLY A 373 -16.56 14.46 -11.48
CA GLY A 373 -17.56 13.74 -10.70
C GLY A 373 -17.47 12.22 -10.79
N ASP A 374 -16.48 11.65 -11.49
CA ASP A 374 -16.13 10.25 -11.38
C ASP A 374 -14.87 10.01 -10.52
N ALA A 375 -14.62 8.76 -10.16
CA ALA A 375 -13.46 8.41 -9.35
C ALA A 375 -12.29 8.02 -10.25
N ASP A 376 -11.22 8.81 -10.21
CA ASP A 376 -9.90 8.53 -10.76
C ASP A 376 -9.06 7.69 -9.80
N LEU A 377 -7.87 7.25 -10.24
CA LEU A 377 -6.96 6.47 -9.41
C LEU A 377 -5.56 7.07 -9.37
N ILE A 378 -5.10 7.54 -8.20
CA ILE A 378 -3.67 7.81 -7.98
C ILE A 378 -2.94 6.51 -7.68
N ALA A 379 -1.70 6.39 -8.14
CA ALA A 379 -0.89 5.20 -7.99
C ALA A 379 0.57 5.52 -7.67
N GLY A 380 1.13 4.67 -6.81
CA GLY A 380 2.51 4.67 -6.37
C GLY A 380 3.21 3.36 -6.71
N ALA A 381 4.48 3.47 -7.08
CA ALA A 381 5.31 2.34 -7.48
C ALA A 381 6.58 2.22 -6.66
N TYR A 382 7.08 0.99 -6.58
CA TYR A 382 8.31 0.64 -5.87
C TYR A 382 9.52 0.46 -6.80
N SER A 383 10.64 1.08 -6.43
CA SER A 383 11.95 0.85 -7.04
C SER A 383 12.58 -0.46 -6.62
N GLN A 384 12.90 -1.36 -7.54
CA GLN A 384 13.48 -2.67 -7.22
C GLN A 384 15.00 -2.67 -6.97
N GLY A 385 15.61 -1.48 -6.88
CA GLY A 385 17.06 -1.30 -6.73
C GLY A 385 17.52 -1.22 -5.27
N ASP A 386 18.73 -0.70 -5.07
CA ASP A 386 19.26 -0.38 -3.74
C ASP A 386 18.42 0.74 -3.10
N ARG A 387 18.01 0.54 -1.84
CA ARG A 387 17.15 1.47 -1.09
C ARG A 387 17.94 2.69 -0.58
N ALA A 388 19.24 2.56 -0.39
CA ALA A 388 20.12 3.58 0.21
C ALA A 388 20.94 4.38 -0.82
N GLN A 389 21.01 3.94 -2.08
CA GLN A 389 21.80 4.62 -3.12
C GLN A 389 21.10 4.63 -4.48
N ASP A 390 21.07 5.80 -5.11
CA ASP A 390 20.68 5.92 -6.51
C ASP A 390 21.65 5.11 -7.38
N ALA A 391 21.17 4.04 -8.00
CA ALA A 391 21.94 3.34 -9.02
C ALA A 391 21.95 4.17 -10.32
N GLU A 392 23.09 4.27 -10.99
CA GLU A 392 23.14 4.76 -12.38
C GLU A 392 22.63 3.68 -13.33
N ILE A 393 21.31 3.66 -13.51
CA ILE A 393 20.60 2.73 -14.38
C ILE A 393 19.79 3.52 -15.42
N GLY A 394 19.76 3.00 -16.65
CA GLY A 394 19.08 3.64 -17.78
C GLY A 394 17.55 3.74 -17.59
N PRO A 395 16.83 4.38 -18.52
CA PRO A 395 15.41 4.66 -18.38
C PRO A 395 14.54 3.40 -18.24
N GLN A 396 15.07 2.24 -18.61
CA GLN A 396 14.42 0.92 -18.54
C GLN A 396 14.44 0.26 -17.15
N ALA A 397 15.13 0.85 -16.16
CA ALA A 397 15.20 0.26 -14.84
C ALA A 397 14.12 0.81 -13.90
N ALA A 398 13.48 -0.08 -13.15
CA ALA A 398 12.40 0.25 -12.21
C ALA A 398 12.85 1.30 -11.18
N GLY A 399 12.17 2.44 -11.18
CA GLY A 399 12.31 3.51 -10.20
C GLY A 399 11.15 3.57 -9.21
N GLY A 400 11.10 4.63 -8.41
CA GLY A 400 9.88 5.02 -7.69
C GLY A 400 9.06 5.90 -8.62
N ARG A 401 7.76 5.65 -8.77
CA ARG A 401 6.92 6.40 -9.72
C ARG A 401 5.59 6.76 -9.11
N LEU A 402 5.15 7.97 -9.43
CA LEU A 402 3.83 8.48 -9.12
C LEU A 402 3.12 8.83 -10.43
N ALA A 403 1.89 8.34 -10.56
CA ALA A 403 1.02 8.59 -11.70
C ALA A 403 -0.42 8.58 -11.21
N TRP A 404 -1.33 9.10 -12.01
CA TRP A 404 -2.75 8.86 -11.84
C TRP A 404 -3.39 8.40 -13.15
N PHE A 405 -4.56 7.77 -13.05
CA PHE A 405 -5.33 7.24 -14.16
C PHE A 405 -6.69 7.94 -14.17
N GLU A 406 -7.00 8.61 -15.26
CA GLU A 406 -8.26 9.33 -15.51
C GLU A 406 -9.33 8.33 -15.93
N ASN A 407 -10.42 8.30 -15.19
CA ASN A 407 -11.59 7.51 -15.55
C ASN A 407 -12.31 8.20 -16.73
N PRO A 408 -12.65 7.48 -17.80
CA PRO A 408 -13.21 8.12 -18.99
C PRO A 408 -14.73 8.36 -18.89
N GLY A 409 -15.31 8.44 -17.69
CA GLY A 409 -16.76 8.48 -17.41
C GLY A 409 -17.49 7.14 -17.51
N ASP A 410 -16.93 6.15 -18.21
CA ASP A 410 -17.33 4.75 -18.18
C ASP A 410 -16.10 3.94 -17.78
N ALA A 411 -16.06 3.50 -16.51
CA ALA A 411 -14.90 2.81 -15.93
C ALA A 411 -14.54 1.49 -16.65
N THR A 412 -15.38 0.98 -17.56
CA THR A 412 -15.06 -0.16 -18.43
C THR A 412 -14.20 0.22 -19.64
N GLY A 413 -14.07 1.53 -19.92
CA GLY A 413 -13.26 2.12 -20.97
C GLY A 413 -11.75 2.06 -20.72
N THR A 414 -10.99 2.79 -21.52
CA THR A 414 -9.54 2.92 -21.34
C THR A 414 -9.27 4.15 -20.50
N TRP A 415 -8.58 3.97 -19.38
CA TRP A 415 -8.20 5.05 -18.49
C TRP A 415 -6.93 5.73 -19.01
N ASP A 416 -6.94 7.06 -19.07
CA ASP A 416 -5.79 7.83 -19.55
C ASP A 416 -4.78 8.01 -18.41
N ARG A 417 -3.51 7.66 -18.66
CA ARG A 417 -2.46 7.70 -17.62
C ARG A 417 -1.68 9.01 -17.66
N HIS A 418 -1.58 9.65 -16.50
CA HIS A 418 -0.83 10.88 -16.28
C HIS A 418 0.33 10.67 -15.31
N ASP A 419 1.54 10.61 -15.86
CA ASP A 419 2.78 10.48 -15.10
C ASP A 419 3.29 11.85 -14.63
N PHE A 420 3.58 12.00 -13.35
CA PHE A 420 4.06 13.29 -12.81
C PHE A 420 5.38 13.20 -12.06
N SER A 421 5.76 12.05 -11.50
CA SER A 421 7.09 11.89 -10.88
C SER A 421 7.67 10.51 -11.15
N ARG A 422 8.97 10.43 -11.46
CA ARG A 422 9.69 9.17 -11.60
C ARG A 422 11.12 9.31 -11.09
N ARG A 423 11.36 8.81 -9.88
CA ARG A 423 12.63 8.89 -9.19
C ARG A 423 13.47 7.64 -9.38
N ALA A 424 14.77 7.79 -9.18
CA ALA A 424 15.71 6.68 -9.25
C ALA A 424 15.43 5.58 -8.21
N ARG A 425 14.90 5.98 -7.05
CA ARG A 425 14.43 5.12 -5.98
C ARG A 425 13.25 5.75 -5.24
N GLY A 426 12.49 4.90 -4.57
CA GLY A 426 11.30 5.26 -3.82
C GLY A 426 10.29 4.13 -3.81
N MET A 427 9.53 4.07 -2.74
CA MET A 427 8.31 3.28 -2.60
C MET A 427 7.21 4.20 -2.15
N PHE A 428 6.08 4.16 -2.85
CA PHE A 428 4.90 4.96 -2.54
C PHE A 428 3.75 3.99 -2.31
N ASP A 429 3.51 3.63 -1.05
CA ASP A 429 2.71 2.45 -0.70
C ASP A 429 1.29 2.78 -0.21
N LYS A 430 1.10 3.95 0.40
CA LYS A 430 -0.20 4.41 0.89
C LYS A 430 -0.44 5.87 0.55
N PHE A 431 -1.71 6.20 0.29
CA PHE A 431 -2.20 7.55 0.02
C PHE A 431 -3.51 7.78 0.79
N ILE A 432 -3.74 9.01 1.23
CA ILE A 432 -5.02 9.45 1.80
C ILE A 432 -5.44 10.73 1.05
N PRO A 433 -6.57 10.72 0.32
CA PRO A 433 -7.06 11.89 -0.40
C PRO A 433 -7.65 12.91 0.57
N ARG A 434 -7.25 14.18 0.42
CA ARG A 434 -7.72 15.28 1.28
C ARG A 434 -7.40 16.63 0.63
N ASP A 435 -8.28 17.60 0.72
CA ASP A 435 -7.94 19.02 0.49
C ASP A 435 -7.20 19.54 1.74
N MET A 436 -5.88 19.72 1.65
CA MET A 436 -5.04 20.05 2.79
C MET A 436 -4.89 21.56 2.99
N ASP A 437 -4.91 22.35 1.92
CA ASP A 437 -4.75 23.80 1.98
C ASP A 437 -6.06 24.60 1.83
N GLY A 438 -7.17 23.92 1.58
CA GLY A 438 -8.51 24.47 1.53
C GLY A 438 -8.82 25.18 0.21
N ASP A 439 -8.09 24.91 -0.87
CA ASP A 439 -8.28 25.54 -2.17
C ASP A 439 -9.39 24.89 -3.01
N GLY A 440 -9.85 23.71 -2.58
CA GLY A 440 -11.01 22.98 -3.10
C GLY A 440 -10.68 21.89 -4.12
N ASP A 441 -9.41 21.64 -4.44
CA ASP A 441 -9.02 20.43 -5.17
C ASP A 441 -8.52 19.32 -4.22
N VAL A 442 -8.35 18.11 -4.76
CA VAL A 442 -7.91 16.96 -3.95
C VAL A 442 -6.38 16.86 -3.93
N ASP A 443 -5.83 16.87 -2.72
CA ASP A 443 -4.44 16.53 -2.44
C ASP A 443 -4.29 15.10 -1.91
N PHE A 444 -3.04 14.69 -1.68
CA PHE A 444 -2.74 13.38 -1.11
C PHE A 444 -1.67 13.44 -0.04
N ILE A 445 -1.98 12.93 1.16
CA ILE A 445 -0.95 12.53 2.13
C ILE A 445 -0.45 11.16 1.72
N GLY A 446 0.86 10.93 1.71
CA GLY A 446 1.43 9.63 1.36
C GLY A 446 2.70 9.29 2.12
N THR A 447 3.06 8.00 2.06
CA THR A 447 4.33 7.50 2.59
C THR A 447 5.37 7.33 1.50
N ARG A 448 6.62 7.63 1.85
CA ARG A 448 7.78 7.30 1.04
C ARG A 448 8.73 6.39 1.80
N GLY A 449 8.90 5.18 1.30
CA GLY A 449 9.93 4.25 1.75
C GLY A 449 11.05 4.05 0.71
N ASN A 450 12.01 3.18 1.04
CA ASN A 450 13.01 2.65 0.11
C ASN A 450 13.85 3.71 -0.59
N SER A 451 14.17 4.80 0.10
CA SER A 451 14.80 5.98 -0.47
C SER A 451 15.77 6.70 0.47
N VAL A 452 16.32 6.01 1.48
CA VAL A 452 17.12 6.59 2.58
C VAL A 452 18.19 7.57 2.06
N PRO A 453 18.28 8.82 2.54
CA PRO A 453 17.64 9.35 3.74
C PRO A 453 16.33 10.11 3.47
N TYR A 454 15.67 9.90 2.33
CA TYR A 454 14.50 10.68 1.88
C TYR A 454 13.16 10.00 2.20
N ASP A 455 13.17 9.05 3.13
CA ASP A 455 11.99 8.33 3.59
C ASP A 455 11.18 9.21 4.55
N GLY A 456 9.89 8.93 4.67
CA GLY A 456 9.01 9.64 5.59
C GLY A 456 7.60 9.85 5.04
N VAL A 457 6.96 10.91 5.51
CA VAL A 457 5.58 11.28 5.14
C VAL A 457 5.61 12.57 4.33
N PHE A 458 4.83 12.61 3.25
CA PHE A 458 4.72 13.79 2.40
C PHE A 458 3.25 14.14 2.15
N TRP A 459 3.04 15.37 1.70
CA TRP A 459 1.80 15.86 1.12
C TRP A 459 2.06 16.25 -0.34
N LEU A 460 1.20 15.81 -1.24
CA LEU A 460 1.16 16.20 -2.65
C LEU A 460 0.03 17.21 -2.85
N GLU A 461 0.38 18.49 -2.84
CA GLU A 461 -0.50 19.60 -3.22
C GLU A 461 -0.80 19.48 -4.71
N GLN A 462 -2.07 19.43 -5.07
CA GLN A 462 -2.49 19.60 -6.45
C GLN A 462 -2.50 21.09 -6.78
N VAL A 463 -1.98 21.46 -7.96
CA VAL A 463 -1.83 22.86 -8.36
C VAL A 463 -2.50 23.07 -9.72
N ARG A 464 -3.58 23.83 -9.73
CA ARG A 464 -4.34 24.21 -10.94
C ARG A 464 -3.77 25.47 -11.59
N THR A 465 -3.46 25.41 -12.89
CA THR A 465 -2.86 26.54 -13.62
C THR A 465 -3.54 26.84 -14.96
N ASP A 466 -3.48 28.11 -15.42
CA ASP A 466 -4.08 28.52 -16.72
C ASP A 466 -3.35 27.96 -17.96
N GLY A 467 -2.14 27.43 -17.79
CA GLY A 467 -1.31 26.93 -18.88
C GLY A 467 -0.36 25.83 -18.40
N PRO A 468 0.19 25.02 -19.32
CA PRO A 468 0.99 23.87 -18.93
C PRO A 468 2.29 24.31 -18.24
N VAL A 469 2.52 23.76 -17.05
CA VAL A 469 3.72 23.89 -16.22
C VAL A 469 4.38 22.52 -16.03
N PRO A 470 5.63 22.41 -15.55
CA PRO A 470 6.21 21.11 -15.18
C PRO A 470 5.26 20.29 -14.32
N SER A 471 5.12 18.98 -14.59
CA SER A 471 4.15 18.13 -13.89
C SER A 471 4.40 18.00 -12.39
N PHE A 472 5.63 18.22 -11.91
CA PHE A 472 5.96 18.04 -10.50
C PHE A 472 7.04 19.01 -10.00
N GLU A 473 6.77 19.61 -8.84
CA GLU A 473 7.71 20.39 -8.04
C GLU A 473 8.10 19.59 -6.78
N GLN A 474 9.38 19.26 -6.63
CA GLN A 474 9.86 18.53 -5.46
C GLN A 474 10.13 19.45 -4.27
N ALA A 475 9.92 18.94 -3.05
CA ALA A 475 10.16 19.72 -1.83
C ALA A 475 11.67 19.97 -1.58
N ARG A 476 12.49 18.94 -1.83
CA ARG A 476 13.90 18.91 -1.44
C ARG A 476 14.81 19.43 -2.55
N VAL A 477 15.86 20.17 -2.15
CA VAL A 477 16.93 20.60 -3.07
C VAL A 477 17.86 19.43 -3.43
N VAL A 478 18.12 18.54 -2.47
CA VAL A 478 18.96 17.34 -2.64
C VAL A 478 18.06 16.12 -2.43
N GLU A 479 17.95 15.28 -3.46
CA GLU A 479 16.92 14.24 -3.55
C GLU A 479 17.38 13.12 -4.49
N SER A 480 16.67 11.99 -4.49
CA SER A 480 16.79 10.95 -5.53
C SER A 480 16.47 11.51 -6.91
N ALA A 481 17.33 11.21 -7.87
CA ALA A 481 17.30 11.79 -9.20
C ALA A 481 15.98 11.47 -9.93
N GLN A 482 15.35 12.51 -10.48
CA GLN A 482 14.24 12.36 -11.43
C GLN A 482 14.74 11.73 -12.74
N ARG A 483 13.88 10.95 -13.40
CA ARG A 483 14.17 10.19 -14.61
C ARG A 483 13.12 10.44 -15.70
N PRO A 484 13.48 10.33 -16.98
CA PRO A 484 12.51 10.27 -18.07
C PRO A 484 11.74 8.93 -18.06
N LEU A 485 10.71 8.81 -18.88
CA LEU A 485 10.06 7.52 -19.16
C LEU A 485 10.97 6.61 -20.02
N PRO A 486 10.81 5.26 -19.92
CA PRO A 486 11.49 4.24 -20.72
C PRO A 486 11.51 4.45 -22.23
#